data_AF-A0A0L0BSI3-F1
#
_entry.id   AF-A0A0L0BSI3-F1
#
_cell.length_a   1.000
_cell.length_b   1.000
_cell.length_c   1.000
_cell.angle_alpha   90.00
_cell.angle_beta   90.00
_cell.angle_gamma   90.00
#
_symmetry.space_group_name_H-M   'P 1'
#
loop_
_entity.id
_entity.type
_entity.pdbx_description
1 polymer ?
#
loop_
_entity_poly.entity_id
_entity_poly.type
_entity_poly.pdbx_seq_one_letter_code
_entity_poly.pdbx_strand_id
1 'polypeptide(L)'
;MAAVTDQEWSEYKDKFNKKYADDEDKMRRDIFVKSKVKIEEHNKKYENGDVSYKMAINHLSDCTADEMAKRCGKRVVPTTSQFAE
;
A
#
# COMPACT_ATOMS: atom_id res chain seq x y z
N MET A 1 4.79 1.38 17.02
CA MET A 1 3.48 1.43 16.34
C MET A 1 3.46 2.73 15.56
N ALA A 2 3.23 2.68 14.24
CA ALA A 2 3.18 3.88 13.42
C ALA A 2 1.88 4.62 13.73
N ALA A 3 1.92 5.58 14.65
CA ALA A 3 0.79 6.48 14.86
C ALA A 3 0.69 7.39 13.63
N VAL A 4 -0.43 7.32 12.93
CA VAL A 4 -0.79 8.31 11.92
C VAL A 4 -1.67 9.30 12.63
N THR A 5 -1.21 10.54 12.67
CA THR A 5 -2.01 11.62 13.25
C THR A 5 -3.13 12.02 12.29
N ASP A 6 -4.25 12.47 12.84
CA ASP A 6 -5.33 13.11 12.08
C ASP A 6 -4.84 14.30 11.25
N GLN A 7 -3.78 14.97 11.70
CA GLN A 7 -3.10 16.02 10.95
C GLN A 7 -2.42 15.47 9.68
N GLU A 8 -1.55 14.45 9.80
CA GLU A 8 -0.94 13.78 8.63
C GLU A 8 -2.00 13.22 7.67
N TRP A 9 -3.09 12.67 8.21
CA TRP A 9 -4.19 12.15 7.42
C TRP A 9 -4.94 13.25 6.67
N SER A 10 -5.15 14.41 7.30
CA SER A 10 -5.78 15.56 6.66
C SER A 10 -4.88 16.17 5.59
N GLU A 11 -3.57 16.31 5.86
CA GLU A 11 -2.59 16.74 4.86
C GLU A 11 -2.50 15.79 3.67
N TYR A 12 -2.57 14.47 3.90
CA TYR A 12 -2.62 13.48 2.83
C TYR A 12 -3.88 13.64 1.97
N LYS A 13 -5.04 13.78 2.60
CA LYS A 13 -6.32 14.00 1.91
C LYS A 13 -6.29 15.28 1.08
N ASP A 14 -5.72 16.35 1.61
CA ASP A 14 -5.59 17.62 0.90
C ASP A 14 -4.63 17.50 -0.29
N LYS A 15 -3.43 16.95 -0.04
CA LYS A 15 -2.37 16.77 -1.04
C LYS A 15 -2.78 15.89 -2.22
N PHE A 16 -3.59 14.86 -1.97
CA PHE A 16 -4.10 13.96 -3.01
C PHE A 16 -5.55 14.26 -3.40
N ASN A 17 -6.12 15.35 -2.88
CA ASN A 17 -7.49 15.80 -3.09
C ASN A 17 -8.55 14.70 -2.93
N LYS A 18 -8.38 13.86 -1.90
CA LYS A 18 -9.24 12.71 -1.62
C LYS A 18 -10.34 13.09 -0.63
N LYS A 19 -11.58 12.75 -0.96
CA LYS A 19 -12.75 12.91 -0.10
C LYS A 19 -13.33 11.53 0.20
N TYR A 20 -13.32 11.17 1.48
CA TYR A 20 -13.89 9.90 1.97
C TYR A 20 -15.08 10.20 2.88
N ALA A 21 -16.06 9.30 2.91
CA ALA A 21 -17.12 9.31 3.92
C ALA A 21 -16.58 8.86 5.28
N ASP A 22 -17.27 9.18 6.37
CA ASP A 22 -16.84 8.86 7.74
C ASP A 22 -16.61 7.34 7.95
N ASP A 23 -17.50 6.51 7.39
CA ASP A 23 -17.37 5.05 7.36
C ASP A 23 -16.08 4.58 6.67
N GLU A 24 -15.72 5.20 5.55
CA GLU A 24 -14.50 4.87 4.81
C GLU A 24 -13.24 5.47 5.45
N ASP A 25 -13.33 6.64 6.10
CA ASP A 25 -12.20 7.32 6.72
C ASP A 25 -11.52 6.40 7.74
N LYS A 26 -12.30 5.69 8.57
CA LYS A 26 -11.76 4.73 9.54
C LYS A 26 -11.05 3.54 8.89
N MET A 27 -11.64 2.98 7.83
CA MET A 27 -11.03 1.87 7.08
C MET A 27 -9.75 2.31 6.36
N ARG A 28 -9.80 3.47 5.70
CA ARG A 28 -8.67 4.06 4.95
C ARG A 28 -7.54 4.48 5.88
N ARG A 29 -7.83 4.99 7.08
CA ARG A 29 -6.83 5.25 8.13
C ARG A 29 -6.11 3.97 8.56
N ASP A 30 -6.82 2.87 8.79
CA ASP A 30 -6.21 1.59 9.18
C ASP A 30 -5.25 1.08 8.09
N ILE A 31 -5.65 1.21 6.83
CA ILE A 31 -4.81 0.85 5.67
C ILE A 31 -3.56 1.75 5.61
N PHE A 32 -3.73 3.05 5.82
CA PHE A 32 -2.63 4.00 5.80
C PHE A 32 -1.61 3.73 6.92
N VAL A 33 -2.08 3.36 8.12
CA VAL A 33 -1.22 2.91 9.22
C VAL A 33 -0.43 1.66 8.82
N LYS A 34 -1.08 0.64 8.24
CA LYS A 34 -0.42 -0.58 7.76
C LYS A 34 0.64 -0.29 6.70
N SER A 35 0.34 0.63 5.77
CA SER A 35 1.29 1.09 4.76
C SER A 35 2.51 1.77 5.39
N LYS A 36 2.30 2.67 6.36
CA LYS A 36 3.39 3.35 7.10
C LYS A 36 4.29 2.35 7.83
N VAL A 37 3.71 1.36 8.51
CA VAL A 37 4.47 0.28 9.17
C VAL A 37 5.32 -0.50 8.17
N LYS A 38 4.75 -0.89 7.03
CA LYS A 38 5.51 -1.59 5.97
C LYS A 38 6.67 -0.74 5.44
N ILE A 39 6.42 0.55 5.22
CA ILE A 39 7.43 1.50 4.76
C ILE A 39 8.57 1.59 5.77
N GLU A 40 8.25 1.78 7.06
CA GLU A 40 9.26 1.84 8.12
C GLU A 40 10.07 0.55 8.20
N GLU A 41 9.43 -0.61 8.14
CA GLU A 41 10.14 -1.89 8.15
C GLU A 41 11.06 -2.05 6.93
N HIS A 42 10.60 -1.64 5.75
CA HIS A 42 11.42 -1.68 4.54
C HIS A 42 12.59 -0.69 4.60
N ASN A 43 12.38 0.51 5.15
CA ASN A 43 13.44 1.49 5.33
C ASN A 43 14.48 1.01 6.35
N LYS A 44 14.07 0.33 7.43
CA LYS A 44 15.02 -0.32 8.35
C LYS A 44 15.87 -1.38 7.64
N LYS A 45 15.27 -2.21 6.78
CA LYS A 45 16.02 -3.17 5.94
C LYS A 45 16.97 -2.45 4.97
N TYR A 46 16.57 -1.29 4.45
CA TYR A 46 17.41 -0.47 3.58
C TYR A 46 18.64 0.06 4.33
N GLU A 47 18.45 0.57 5.55
CA GLU A 47 19.56 1.01 6.40
C GLU A 47 20.49 -0.14 6.80
N ASN A 48 19.96 -1.36 6.91
CA ASN A 48 20.75 -2.57 7.13
C ASN A 48 21.47 -3.08 5.86
N GLY A 49 21.18 -2.51 4.69
CA GLY A 49 21.78 -2.91 3.40
C GLY A 49 21.12 -4.11 2.72
N ASP A 50 20.02 -4.65 3.25
CA ASP A 50 19.32 -5.82 2.68
C ASP A 50 18.52 -5.48 1.41
N VAL A 51 18.09 -4.22 1.27
CA VAL A 51 17.31 -3.75 0.13
C VAL A 51 17.97 -2.49 -0.44
N SER A 52 17.92 -2.34 -1.76
CA SER A 52 18.60 -1.26 -2.49
C SER A 52 17.72 -0.02 -2.71
N TYR A 53 16.48 -0.03 -2.21
CA TYR A 53 15.53 1.08 -2.36
C TYR A 53 14.84 1.42 -1.05
N LYS A 54 14.42 2.68 -0.92
CA LYS A 54 13.59 3.16 0.18
C LYS A 54 12.14 3.30 -0.26
N MET A 55 11.22 3.08 0.66
CA MET A 55 9.80 3.33 0.42
C MET A 55 9.35 4.62 1.09
N ALA A 56 8.31 5.25 0.58
CA ALA A 56 7.71 6.45 1.16
C ALA A 56 6.18 6.42 0.99
N ILE A 57 5.48 7.21 1.81
CA ILE A 57 4.03 7.36 1.72
C ILE A 57 3.69 8.02 0.37
N ASN A 58 2.89 7.34 -0.45
CA ASN A 58 2.38 7.83 -1.74
C ASN A 58 0.84 7.78 -1.82
N HIS A 59 0.22 8.26 -2.90
CA HIS A 59 -1.23 8.20 -3.17
C HIS A 59 -1.87 6.79 -3.11
N LEU A 60 -1.07 5.73 -3.12
CA LEU A 60 -1.48 4.33 -2.95
C LEU A 60 -1.38 3.87 -1.50
N SER A 61 -1.06 4.75 -0.55
CA SER A 61 -0.91 4.37 0.86
C SER A 61 -2.25 4.01 1.50
N ASP A 62 -3.37 4.47 0.93
CA ASP A 62 -4.72 4.01 1.28
C ASP A 62 -5.26 2.90 0.35
N CYS A 63 -4.48 2.45 -0.64
CA CYS A 63 -4.90 1.30 -1.45
C CYS A 63 -4.77 0.03 -0.63
N THR A 64 -5.86 -0.73 -0.56
CA THR A 64 -5.83 -2.05 0.09
C THR A 64 -4.93 -3.01 -0.67
N ALA A 65 -4.36 -3.99 0.04
CA ALA A 65 -3.66 -5.10 -0.59
C ALA A 65 -4.58 -5.85 -1.58
N ASP A 66 -5.90 -5.88 -1.32
CA ASP A 66 -6.92 -6.46 -2.20
C ASP A 66 -7.10 -5.64 -3.49
N GLU A 67 -7.19 -4.31 -3.40
CA GLU A 67 -7.22 -3.43 -4.58
C GLU A 67 -5.91 -3.49 -5.36
N MET A 68 -4.77 -3.55 -4.68
CA MET A 68 -3.46 -3.79 -5.32
C MET A 68 -3.43 -5.16 -6.02
N ALA A 69 -3.96 -6.21 -5.40
CA ALA A 69 -4.01 -7.55 -5.99
C ALA A 69 -4.96 -7.63 -7.18
N LYS A 70 -6.04 -6.85 -7.19
CA LYS A 70 -6.94 -6.72 -8.35
C LYS A 70 -6.32 -5.88 -9.47
N ARG A 71 -5.53 -4.85 -9.12
CA ARG A 71 -4.85 -3.96 -10.08
C ARG A 71 -3.63 -4.62 -10.71
N CYS A 72 -2.90 -5.40 -9.93
CA CYS A 72 -1.80 -6.21 -10.41
C CYS A 72 -2.42 -7.45 -11.05
N GLY A 73 -2.82 -7.32 -12.33
CA GLY A 73 -3.40 -8.41 -13.10
C GLY A 73 -2.61 -9.70 -12.85
N LYS A 74 -3.29 -10.72 -12.31
CA LYS A 74 -2.69 -12.04 -12.10
C LYS A 74 -1.97 -12.37 -13.40
N ARG A 75 -0.65 -12.61 -13.36
CA ARG A 75 -0.01 -13.38 -14.42
C ARG A 75 -0.63 -14.77 -14.32
N VAL A 76 -1.77 -14.95 -14.98
CA VAL A 76 -2.25 -16.27 -15.32
C VAL A 76 -1.16 -16.80 -16.23
N VAL A 77 -0.32 -17.68 -15.69
CA VAL A 77 0.50 -18.51 -16.55
C VAL A 77 -0.49 -19.23 -17.48
N PRO A 78 -0.34 -19.15 -18.81
CA PRO A 78 -1.14 -20.00 -19.67
C PRO A 78 -0.75 -21.43 -19.30
N THR A 79 -1.69 -22.20 -18.78
CA THR A 79 -1.52 -23.64 -18.56
C THR A 79 -1.32 -24.27 -19.94
N THR A 80 -0.07 -24.35 -20.41
CA THR A 80 0.34 -25.26 -21.48
C THR A 80 0.19 -26.67 -20.91
N SER A 81 -1.02 -27.19 -21.01
CA SER A 81 -1.32 -28.60 -20.85
C SER A 81 -2.31 -28.96 -21.95
N GLN A 82 -1.82 -28.93 -23.18
CA GLN A 82 -2.48 -29.53 -24.34
C GLN A 82 -1.52 -29.57 -25.54
N PHE A 83 -0.37 -30.21 -25.36
CA PHE A 83 0.42 -30.80 -26.46
C PHE A 83 1.07 -32.08 -25.92
N ALA A 84 0.25 -33.09 -25.73
CA ALA A 84 0.67 -34.48 -25.64
C ALA A 84 -0.54 -35.32 -26.06
N GLU A 85 -0.68 -35.49 -27.37
CA GLU A 85 -1.09 -36.72 -28.08
C GLU A 85 -1.04 -36.47 -29.60
#